data_AF-A0A8K0UWV9-F1
#
_entry.id   AF-A0A8K0UWV9-F1
#
_cell.length_a   1.000
_cell.length_b   1.000
_cell.length_c   1.000
_cell.angle_alpha   90.00
_cell.angle_beta   90.00
_cell.angle_gamma   90.00
#
_symmetry.space_group_name_H-M   'P 1'
#
loop_
_entity.id
_entity.type
_entity.pdbx_description
1 polymer ?
#
loop_
_entity_poly.entity_id
_entity_poly.type
_entity_poly.pdbx_seq_one_letter_code
_entity_poly.pdbx_strand_id
1 'polypeptide(L)'
;IRLTIPSRYYLLPGAAITVGTTIGLFRGSRTASLRFLAENAHRPPTTVQGWYFYNKTKNYRVILGGLKGAAADAFRLGITAGGWV
;
A
#
# COMPACT_ATOMS: atom_id res chain seq x y z
N ILE A 1 -26.49 1.31 -30.04
CA ILE A 1 -25.98 2.57 -29.44
C ILE A 1 -24.46 2.49 -29.39
N ARG A 2 -23.71 3.43 -30.00
CA ARG A 2 -22.25 3.49 -29.87
C ARG A 2 -21.91 4.55 -28.81
N LEU A 3 -21.25 4.15 -27.73
CA LEU A 3 -20.75 5.05 -26.69
C LEU A 3 -19.30 5.41 -27.02
N THR A 4 -19.04 6.68 -27.29
CA THR A 4 -17.70 7.22 -27.55
C THR A 4 -17.24 8.02 -26.33
N ILE A 5 -16.59 7.34 -25.38
CA ILE A 5 -16.02 7.98 -24.18
C ILE A 5 -14.63 8.55 -24.54
N PRO A 6 -14.38 9.86 -24.37
CA PRO A 6 -13.07 10.43 -24.63
C PRO A 6 -11.97 9.78 -23.78
N SER A 7 -10.80 9.56 -24.38
CA SER A 7 -9.72 8.76 -23.79
C SER A 7 -9.23 9.25 -22.43
N ARG A 8 -9.25 10.58 -22.23
CA ARG A 8 -8.87 11.22 -20.96
C ARG A 8 -9.64 10.72 -19.74
N TYR A 9 -10.93 10.35 -19.89
CA TYR A 9 -11.79 9.97 -18.76
C TYR A 9 -11.41 8.63 -18.10
N TYR A 10 -10.65 7.78 -18.79
CA TYR A 10 -10.17 6.51 -18.22
C TYR A 10 -8.65 6.41 -18.14
N LEU A 11 -7.92 7.04 -19.07
CA LEU A 11 -6.46 7.00 -19.05
C LEU A 11 -5.85 7.77 -17.88
N LEU A 12 -6.32 9.00 -17.62
CA LEU A 12 -5.74 9.82 -16.55
C LEU A 12 -6.07 9.28 -15.15
N PRO A 13 -7.34 8.95 -14.81
CA PRO A 13 -7.63 8.32 -13.52
C PRO A 13 -6.97 6.95 -13.37
N GLY A 14 -6.91 6.15 -14.44
CA GLY A 14 -6.24 4.85 -14.44
C GLY A 14 -4.75 4.97 -14.11
N ALA A 15 -4.03 5.90 -14.75
CA ALA A 15 -2.63 6.17 -14.46
C ALA A 15 -2.42 6.75 -13.05
N ALA A 16 -3.33 7.60 -12.57
CA ALA A 16 -3.26 8.14 -11.22
C ALA A 16 -3.44 7.05 -10.15
N ILE A 17 -4.33 6.08 -10.39
CA ILE A 17 -4.55 4.92 -9.52
C ILE A 17 -3.31 4.04 -9.46
N THR A 18 -2.65 3.75 -10.59
CA THR A 18 -1.44 2.90 -10.60
C THR A 18 -0.30 3.56 -9.83
N VAL A 19 -0.05 4.85 -10.07
CA VAL A 19 0.96 5.63 -9.34
C VAL A 19 0.63 5.70 -7.85
N GLY A 20 -0.63 5.98 -7.49
CA GLY A 20 -1.09 6.04 -6.11
C GLY A 20 -0.93 4.71 -5.38
N THR A 21 -1.26 3.61 -6.05
CA THR A 21 -1.07 2.24 -5.53
C THR A 21 0.41 1.99 -5.21
N THR A 22 1.32 2.29 -6.14
CA THR A 22 2.76 2.10 -5.94
C THR A 22 3.28 2.92 -4.75
N ILE A 23 2.95 4.21 -4.71
CA ILE A 23 3.36 5.11 -3.63
C ILE A 23 2.84 4.60 -2.28
N GLY A 24 1.55 4.27 -2.22
CA GLY A 24 0.89 3.80 -1.02
C GLY A 24 1.43 2.45 -0.52
N LEU A 25 1.74 1.52 -1.43
CA LEU A 25 2.40 0.25 -1.11
C LEU A 25 3.72 0.47 -0.38
N PHE A 26 4.62 1.29 -0.93
CA PHE A 26 5.94 1.54 -0.33
C PHE A 26 5.84 2.26 1.01
N ARG A 27 5.05 3.33 1.09
CA ARG A 27 4.88 4.11 2.32
C ARG A 27 4.20 3.32 3.43
N GLY A 28 3.14 2.59 3.10
CA GLY A 28 2.38 1.74 4.03
C GLY A 28 3.24 0.59 4.56
N SER A 29 3.96 -0.10 3.68
CA SER A 29 4.86 -1.20 4.04
C SER A 29 5.99 -0.73 4.96
N ARG A 30 6.64 0.41 4.62
CA ARG A 30 7.73 0.97 5.42
C ARG A 30 7.26 1.38 6.81
N THR A 31 6.13 2.09 6.90
CA THR A 31 5.56 2.52 8.18
C THR A 31 5.19 1.33 9.06
N ALA A 32 4.52 0.32 8.51
CA ALA A 32 4.16 -0.90 9.24
C ALA A 32 5.39 -1.68 9.71
N SER A 33 6.44 -1.76 8.89
CA SER A 33 7.71 -2.40 9.28
C SER A 33 8.38 -1.66 10.45
N LEU A 34 8.51 -0.33 10.35
CA LEU A 34 9.14 0.47 11.41
C LEU A 34 8.34 0.41 12.71
N ARG A 35 7.01 0.46 12.63
CA ARG A 35 6.12 0.31 13.78
C ARG A 35 6.29 -1.06 14.44
N PHE A 36 6.32 -2.14 13.65
CA PHE A 36 6.57 -3.48 14.17
C PHE A 36 7.91 -3.59 14.90
N LEU A 37 8.97 -3.01 14.32
CA LEU A 37 10.30 -3.00 14.94
C LEU A 37 10.31 -2.21 16.23
N ALA A 38 9.67 -1.04 16.27
CA ALA A 38 9.56 -0.22 17.48
C ALA A 38 8.79 -0.95 18.59
N GLU A 39 7.64 -1.56 18.26
CA GLU A 39 6.82 -2.33 19.20
C GLU A 39 7.56 -3.56 19.76
N ASN A 40 8.47 -4.16 18.99
CA ASN A 40 9.16 -5.40 19.36
C ASN A 40 10.65 -5.23 19.65
N ALA A 41 11.16 -4.00 19.77
CA ALA A 41 12.58 -3.74 20.03
C ALA A 41 13.07 -4.40 21.33
N HIS A 42 12.18 -4.56 22.31
CA HIS A 42 12.46 -5.19 23.61
C HIS A 42 12.24 -6.72 23.62
N ARG A 43 11.78 -7.33 22.51
CA ARG A 43 11.49 -8.77 22.40
C ARG A 43 12.24 -9.40 21.20
N PRO A 44 13.58 -9.39 21.20
CA PRO A 44 14.32 -10.08 20.16
C PRO A 44 14.09 -11.60 20.24
N PRO A 45 14.01 -12.30 19.09
CA PRO A 45 13.86 -13.75 19.09
C PRO A 45 15.13 -14.42 19.65
N THR A 46 14.97 -15.35 20.59
CA THR A 46 16.06 -16.10 21.22
C THR A 46 16.23 -17.52 20.67
N THR A 47 15.25 -18.02 19.91
CA THR A 47 15.25 -19.34 19.29
C THR A 47 15.01 -19.25 17.79
N VAL A 48 15.44 -20.26 17.02
CA VAL A 48 15.25 -20.32 15.56
C VAL A 48 13.75 -20.30 15.20
N GLN A 49 12.94 -21.06 15.93
CA GLN A 49 11.49 -21.07 15.77
C GLN A 49 10.88 -19.70 16.07
N GLY A 50 11.34 -19.04 17.14
CA GLY A 50 10.92 -17.67 17.47
C GLY A 50 11.29 -16.67 16.38
N TRP A 51 12.49 -16.77 15.79
CA TRP A 51 12.93 -15.93 14.69
C TRP A 51 12.04 -16.09 13.46
N TYR A 52 11.65 -17.33 13.12
CA TYR A 52 10.75 -17.58 12.00
C TYR A 52 9.37 -16.94 12.23
N PHE A 53 8.75 -17.17 13.39
CA PHE A 53 7.44 -16.60 13.69
C PHE A 53 7.46 -15.08 13.80
N TYR A 54 8.55 -14.51 14.32
CA TYR A 54 8.78 -13.06 14.35
C TYR A 54 8.74 -12.48 12.94
N ASN A 55 9.53 -13.05 12.02
CA ASN A 55 9.58 -12.57 10.63
C ASN A 55 8.29 -12.83 9.85
N LYS A 56 7.64 -13.98 10.08
CA LYS A 56 6.32 -14.28 9.48
C LYS A 56 5.27 -13.25 9.91
N THR A 57 5.22 -12.92 11.20
CA THR A 57 4.30 -11.91 11.74
C THR A 57 4.61 -10.52 11.20
N LYS A 58 5.91 -10.15 11.14
CA LYS A 58 6.36 -8.90 10.52
C LYS A 58 5.87 -8.81 9.08
N ASN A 59 6.06 -9.87 8.29
CA ASN A 59 5.69 -9.88 6.89
C ASN A 59 4.19 -9.66 6.69
N TYR A 60 3.33 -10.32 7.47
CA TYR A 60 1.88 -10.10 7.39
C TYR A 60 1.46 -8.68 7.74
N ARG A 61 2.08 -8.07 8.76
CA ARG A 61 1.83 -6.67 9.14
C ARG A 61 2.29 -5.70 8.05
N VAL A 62 3.44 -5.98 7.43
CA VAL A 62 3.98 -5.17 6.32
C VAL A 62 3.08 -5.26 5.10
N ILE A 63 2.66 -6.46 4.68
CA ILE A 63 1.73 -6.65 3.55
C ILE A 63 0.41 -5.93 3.81
N LEU A 64 -0.18 -6.10 5.00
CA LEU A 64 -1.42 -5.41 5.35
C LEU A 64 -1.25 -3.89 5.35
N GLY A 65 -0.15 -3.38 5.90
CA GLY A 65 0.18 -1.96 5.89
C GLY A 65 0.34 -1.40 4.47
N GLY A 66 1.04 -2.14 3.61
CA GLY A 66 1.19 -1.84 2.20
C GLY A 66 -0.15 -1.76 1.47
N LEU A 67 -0.99 -2.79 1.59
CA LEU A 67 -2.31 -2.83 0.93
C LEU A 67 -3.23 -1.70 1.40
N LYS A 68 -3.22 -1.37 2.70
CA LYS A 68 -3.98 -0.22 3.23
C LYS A 68 -3.49 1.10 2.67
N GLY A 69 -2.17 1.31 2.64
CA GLY A 69 -1.57 2.52 2.05
C GLY A 69 -1.88 2.63 0.56
N ALA A 70 -1.77 1.52 -0.18
CA ALA A 70 -2.08 1.43 -1.59
C ALA A 70 -3.53 1.84 -1.90
N ALA A 71 -4.50 1.28 -1.17
CA ALA A 71 -5.91 1.61 -1.34
C ALA A 71 -6.19 3.09 -1.05
N ALA A 72 -5.60 3.64 0.03
CA ALA A 72 -5.80 5.04 0.41
C ALA A 72 -5.23 6.01 -0.65
N ASP A 73 -3.99 5.82 -1.08
CA ASP A 73 -3.33 6.72 -2.03
C ASP A 73 -3.89 6.54 -3.45
N ALA A 74 -4.23 5.31 -3.87
CA ALA A 74 -4.90 5.05 -5.14
C ALA A 74 -6.26 5.73 -5.23
N PHE A 75 -7.08 5.64 -4.17
CA PHE A 75 -8.39 6.28 -4.13
C PHE A 75 -8.26 7.81 -4.14
N ARG A 76 -7.35 8.36 -3.34
CA ARG A 76 -7.10 9.81 -3.26
C ARG A 76 -6.67 10.38 -4.62
N LEU A 77 -5.70 9.74 -5.29
CA LEU A 77 -5.24 10.20 -6.60
C LEU A 77 -6.26 9.93 -7.70
N GLY A 78 -6.94 8.78 -7.67
CA GLY A 78 -7.98 8.43 -8.63
C GLY A 78 -9.15 9.41 -8.63
N ILE A 79 -9.63 9.81 -7.44
CA ILE A 79 -10.68 10.84 -7.33
C ILE A 79 -10.18 12.20 -7.79
N THR A 80 -8.95 12.57 -7.40
CA THR A 80 -8.39 13.86 -7.79
C THR A 80 -8.25 13.97 -9.31
N ALA A 81 -7.73 12.92 -9.96
CA ALA A 81 -7.61 12.86 -11.42
C ALA A 81 -8.99 12.74 -12.10
N GLY A 82 -9.93 12.00 -11.51
CA GLY A 82 -11.29 11.89 -12.02
C GLY A 82 -12.05 13.22 -11.96
N GLY A 83 -11.87 14.01 -10.90
CA GLY A 83 -12.46 15.35 -10.79
C GLY A 83 -11.79 16.40 -11.67
N TRP A 84 -10.57 16.12 -12.17
CA TRP A 84 -9.85 17.03 -13.08
C TRP A 84 -10.34 16.93 -14.54
N VAL A 85 -10.85 15.77 -14.95
CA VAL A 85 -11.17 15.43 -16.34
C VAL A 85 -12.66 15.58 -16.62
#